data_AF-A0A3R9EHI7-F1
#
_entry.id   AF-A0A3R9EHI7-F1
#
_cell.length_a   1.000
_cell.length_b   1.000
_cell.length_c   1.000
_cell.angle_alpha   90.00
_cell.angle_beta   90.00
_cell.angle_gamma   90.00
#
_symmetry.space_group_name_H-M   'P 1'
#
loop_
_entity.id
_entity.type
_entity.pdbx_description
1 polymer ?
#
loop_
_entity_poly.entity_id
_entity_poly.type
_entity_poly.pdbx_seq_one_letter_code
_entity_poly.pdbx_strand_id
1 'polypeptide(L)'
;MLFGGHLIGLLGSVPSWLATIVMAALPVTELRGAIPIAIGLYNMSPLEAYFLAVFGNMLPVVPLLLFLEPVSSRLRRFYILDRFFGWLFARTHRNHSKRFEKYGTMALVMFVAIPLP
;
A
#
# COMPACT_ATOMS: atom_id res chain seq x y z
N MET A 1 -17.20 19.50 19.41
CA MET A 1 -18.34 18.74 18.84
C MET A 1 -18.73 19.17 17.41
N LEU A 2 -18.25 20.29 16.84
CA LEU A 2 -18.67 20.79 15.52
C LEU A 2 -17.87 20.28 14.30
N PHE A 3 -16.68 19.68 14.51
CA PHE A 3 -15.85 19.18 13.39
C PHE A 3 -16.20 17.75 12.92
N GLY A 4 -16.81 16.93 13.78
CA GLY A 4 -17.19 15.55 13.41
C GLY A 4 -18.33 15.48 12.41
N GLY A 5 -19.31 16.38 12.51
CA GLY A 5 -20.48 16.40 11.62
C GLY A 5 -20.17 16.76 10.16
N HIS A 6 -19.19 17.65 9.93
CA HIS A 6 -18.77 18.02 8.57
C HIS A 6 -17.98 16.90 7.88
N LEU A 7 -17.16 16.14 8.62
CA LEU A 7 -16.45 14.98 8.08
C LEU A 7 -17.42 13.85 7.72
N ILE A 8 -18.43 13.60 8.56
CA ILE A 8 -19.48 12.62 8.28
C ILE A 8 -20.34 13.06 7.07
N GLY A 9 -20.63 14.35 6.94
CA GLY A 9 -21.34 14.90 5.77
C GLY A 9 -20.55 14.79 4.46
N LEU A 10 -19.24 15.03 4.49
CA LEU A 10 -18.34 14.87 3.34
C LEU A 10 -18.16 13.40 2.96
N LEU A 11 -18.08 12.49 3.94
CA LEU A 11 -17.99 11.04 3.72
C LEU A 11 -19.33 10.43 3.29
N GLY A 12 -20.46 10.98 3.73
CA GLY A 12 -21.80 10.57 3.29
C GLY A 12 -22.12 10.99 1.85
N SER A 13 -21.46 12.03 1.33
CA SER A 13 -21.57 12.45 -0.07
C SER A 13 -20.67 11.66 -1.04
N VAL A 14 -19.71 10.89 -0.52
CA VAL A 14 -18.85 10.02 -1.33
C VAL A 14 -19.41 8.60 -1.30
N PRO A 15 -19.57 7.93 -2.45
CA PRO A 15 -20.04 6.54 -2.46
C PRO A 15 -19.12 5.66 -1.60
N SER A 16 -19.70 4.88 -0.70
CA SER A 16 -18.98 4.00 0.24
C SER A 16 -17.96 3.08 -0.46
N TRP A 17 -18.28 2.62 -1.67
CA TRP A 17 -17.39 1.81 -2.50
C TRP A 17 -16.15 2.58 -2.99
N LEU A 18 -16.31 3.86 -3.35
CA LEU A 18 -15.21 4.69 -3.83
C LEU A 18 -14.28 5.09 -2.68
N ALA A 19 -14.84 5.43 -1.52
CA ALA A 19 -14.07 5.73 -0.31
C ALA A 19 -13.21 4.52 0.09
N THR A 20 -13.77 3.31 0.04
CA THR A 20 -13.04 2.07 0.36
C THR A 20 -11.89 1.81 -0.61
N ILE A 21 -12.11 1.98 -1.93
CA ILE A 21 -11.07 1.80 -2.95
C ILE A 21 -9.94 2.82 -2.77
N VAL A 22 -10.26 4.10 -2.58
CA VAL A 22 -9.25 5.16 -2.44
C VAL A 22 -8.44 4.95 -1.16
N MET A 23 -9.10 4.63 -0.04
CA MET A 23 -8.39 4.34 1.21
C MET A 23 -7.53 3.08 1.13
N ALA A 24 -7.96 2.06 0.40
CA ALA A 24 -7.14 0.87 0.19
C ALA A 24 -5.99 1.10 -0.80
N ALA A 25 -6.15 2.03 -1.76
CA ALA A 25 -5.10 2.41 -2.70
C ALA A 25 -4.02 3.31 -2.07
N LEU A 26 -4.32 3.95 -0.94
CA LEU A 26 -3.34 4.75 -0.21
C LEU A 26 -2.37 3.84 0.55
N PRO A 27 -1.05 4.04 0.39
CA PRO A 27 -0.03 3.20 1.02
C PRO A 27 0.02 3.35 2.56
N VAL A 28 -0.69 4.32 3.12
CA VAL A 28 -0.71 4.60 4.56
C VAL A 28 -1.80 3.80 5.27
N THR A 29 -2.96 3.64 4.64
CA THR A 29 -4.15 3.04 5.26
C THR A 29 -4.28 1.55 4.95
N GLU A 30 -3.77 1.09 3.81
CA GLU A 30 -3.76 -0.32 3.35
C GLU A 30 -5.11 -1.07 3.52
N LEU A 31 -5.12 -2.37 3.22
CA LEU A 31 -6.23 -3.29 3.50
C LEU A 31 -6.63 -3.31 4.99
N ARG A 32 -5.64 -3.15 5.88
CA ARG A 32 -5.81 -3.29 7.33
C ARG A 32 -6.57 -2.13 7.95
N GLY A 33 -6.47 -0.92 7.39
CA GLY A 33 -7.26 0.24 7.80
C GLY A 33 -8.54 0.41 6.97
N ALA A 34 -8.52 0.08 5.68
CA ALA A 34 -9.69 0.20 4.82
C ALA A 34 -10.84 -0.72 5.25
N ILE A 35 -10.56 -1.97 5.64
CA ILE A 35 -11.60 -2.94 6.03
C ILE A 35 -12.32 -2.54 7.33
N PRO A 36 -11.62 -2.21 8.45
CA PRO A 36 -12.29 -1.75 9.67
C PRO A 36 -13.09 -0.46 9.48
N ILE A 37 -12.63 0.45 8.62
CA ILE A 37 -13.37 1.69 8.35
C ILE A 37 -14.58 1.44 7.45
N ALA A 38 -14.48 0.56 6.45
CA ALA A 38 -15.62 0.16 5.62
C ALA A 38 -16.71 -0.55 6.44
N ILE A 39 -16.33 -1.43 7.36
CA ILE A 39 -17.27 -2.14 8.22
C ILE A 39 -17.81 -1.22 9.33
N GLY A 40 -16.93 -0.48 10.02
CA GLY A 40 -17.29 0.30 11.20
C GLY A 40 -17.95 1.66 10.90
N LEU A 41 -17.58 2.32 9.80
CA LEU A 41 -18.10 3.63 9.43
C LEU A 41 -19.18 3.55 8.35
N TYR A 42 -19.01 2.66 7.37
CA TYR A 42 -19.92 2.54 6.21
C TYR A 42 -20.89 1.36 6.31
N ASN A 43 -20.80 0.55 7.37
CA ASN A 43 -21.67 -0.59 7.63
C ASN A 43 -21.77 -1.58 6.45
N MET A 44 -20.69 -1.67 5.65
CA MET A 44 -20.61 -2.57 4.50
C MET A 44 -20.48 -4.02 4.95
N SER A 45 -20.99 -4.94 4.11
CA SER A 45 -20.76 -6.36 4.37
C SER A 45 -19.25 -6.68 4.33
N PRO A 46 -18.74 -7.55 5.22
CA PRO A 46 -17.32 -7.87 5.26
C PRO A 46 -16.76 -8.39 3.94
N LEU A 47 -17.60 -9.09 3.16
CA LEU A 47 -17.23 -9.62 1.85
C LEU A 47 -17.06 -8.50 0.81
N GLU A 48 -18.01 -7.56 0.73
CA GLU A 48 -17.90 -6.43 -0.19
C GLU A 48 -16.73 -5.53 0.15
N ALA A 49 -16.55 -5.22 1.43
CA ALA A 49 -15.41 -4.44 1.91
C ALA A 49 -14.07 -5.10 1.55
N TYR A 50 -13.98 -6.42 1.70
CA TYR A 50 -12.79 -7.18 1.32
C TYR A 50 -12.50 -7.09 -0.19
N PHE A 51 -13.48 -7.36 -1.05
CA PHE A 51 -13.26 -7.30 -2.50
C PHE A 51 -12.87 -5.91 -2.98
N LEU A 52 -13.55 -4.87 -2.48
CA LEU A 52 -13.25 -3.48 -2.84
C LEU A 52 -11.88 -3.04 -2.34
N ALA A 53 -11.51 -3.42 -1.12
CA ALA A 53 -10.20 -3.06 -0.57
C ALA A 53 -9.06 -3.82 -1.27
N VAL A 54 -9.24 -5.10 -1.62
CA VAL A 54 -8.24 -5.86 -2.37
C VAL A 54 -8.05 -5.24 -3.76
N PHE A 55 -9.15 -4.91 -4.43
CA PHE A 55 -9.10 -4.28 -5.74
C PHE A 55 -8.43 -2.91 -5.68
N GLY A 56 -8.79 -2.08 -4.70
CA GLY A 56 -8.18 -0.77 -4.47
C GLY A 56 -6.69 -0.86 -4.15
N ASN A 57 -6.27 -1.83 -3.33
CA ASN A 57 -4.86 -2.04 -2.98
C ASN A 57 -4.01 -2.55 -4.16
N MET A 58 -4.61 -3.27 -5.12
CA MET A 58 -3.91 -3.70 -6.33
C MET A 58 -3.75 -2.57 -7.36
N LEU A 59 -4.63 -1.58 -7.34
CA LEU A 59 -4.61 -0.45 -8.26
C LEU A 59 -3.29 0.35 -8.26
N PRO A 60 -2.65 0.68 -7.13
CA PRO A 60 -1.35 1.36 -7.13
C PRO A 60 -0.18 0.42 -7.48
N VAL A 61 -0.31 -0.89 -7.22
CA VAL A 61 0.76 -1.87 -7.45
C VAL A 61 1.04 -2.06 -8.95
N VAL A 62 -0.01 -2.16 -9.76
CA VAL A 62 0.11 -2.41 -11.21
C VAL A 62 0.88 -1.28 -11.94
N PRO A 63 0.52 0.01 -11.81
CA PRO A 63 1.30 1.11 -12.34
C PRO A 63 2.71 1.14 -11.78
N LEU A 64 2.87 0.91 -10.47
CA LEU A 64 4.19 0.98 -9.84
C LEU A 64 5.15 -0.05 -10.47
N LEU A 65 4.70 -1.29 -10.71
CA LEU A 65 5.51 -2.31 -11.38
C LEU A 65 5.77 -1.97 -12.86
N LEU A 66 4.76 -1.50 -13.60
CA LEU A 66 4.89 -1.19 -15.03
C LEU A 66 5.76 0.05 -15.29
N PHE A 67 5.68 1.06 -14.42
CA PHE A 67 6.45 2.30 -14.56
C PHE A 67 7.85 2.21 -13.96
N LEU A 68 8.13 1.24 -13.08
CA LEU A 68 9.44 1.14 -12.42
C LEU A 68 10.61 1.02 -13.42
N GLU A 69 10.49 0.16 -14.41
CA GLU A 69 11.50 -0.07 -15.45
C GLU A 69 11.73 1.14 -16.38
N PRO A 70 10.68 1.68 -17.05
CA PRO A 70 10.84 2.81 -17.96
C PRO A 70 11.23 4.09 -17.21
N VAL A 71 10.72 4.32 -15.99
CA VAL A 71 11.13 5.49 -15.19
C VAL A 71 12.57 5.34 -14.75
N SER A 72 12.99 4.18 -14.23
CA SER A 72 14.39 3.93 -13.82
C SER A 72 15.37 4.14 -14.98
N SER A 73 15.08 3.56 -16.16
CA SER A 73 15.92 3.72 -17.34
C SER A 73 15.95 5.17 -17.86
N ARG A 74 14.83 5.90 -17.80
CA ARG A 74 14.77 7.30 -18.22
C ARG A 74 15.50 8.23 -17.25
N LEU A 75 15.43 7.96 -15.94
CA LEU A 75 16.06 8.75 -14.88
C LEU A 75 17.57 8.50 -14.78
N ARG A 76 18.07 7.33 -15.16
CA ARG A 76 19.51 7.04 -15.30
C ARG A 76 20.25 7.94 -16.30
N ARG A 77 19.53 8.72 -17.12
CA ARG A 77 20.14 9.74 -17.97
C ARG A 77 20.73 10.91 -17.18
N PHE A 78 20.34 11.11 -15.92
CA PHE A 78 20.90 12.13 -15.04
C PHE A 78 21.98 11.54 -14.13
N TYR A 79 23.18 12.12 -14.13
CA TYR A 79 24.34 11.63 -13.37
C TYR A 79 24.07 11.42 -11.86
N ILE A 80 23.29 12.31 -11.24
CA ILE A 80 22.90 12.22 -9.83
C ILE A 80 22.01 11.00 -9.57
N LEU A 81 21.05 10.75 -10.48
CA LEU A 81 20.11 9.65 -10.36
C LEU A 81 20.75 8.32 -10.75
N ASP A 82 21.65 8.27 -11.73
CA ASP A 82 22.39 7.06 -12.07
C ASP A 82 23.27 6.58 -10.90
N ARG A 83 23.92 7.50 -10.18
CA ARG A 83 24.66 7.17 -8.95
C ARG A 83 23.74 6.71 -7.82
N PHE A 84 22.56 7.32 -7.65
CA PHE A 84 21.55 6.89 -6.68
C PHE A 84 21.01 5.49 -7.01
N PHE A 85 20.58 5.25 -8.25
CA PHE A 85 20.09 3.95 -8.71
C PHE A 85 21.20 2.91 -8.68
N GLY A 86 22.43 3.25 -9.06
CA GLY A 86 23.59 2.37 -8.95
C GLY A 86 23.85 1.93 -7.50
N TRP A 87 23.82 2.87 -6.55
CA TRP A 87 23.89 2.55 -5.12
C TRP A 87 22.70 1.71 -4.63
N LEU A 88 21.48 2.06 -5.05
CA LEU A 88 20.24 1.38 -4.67
C LEU A 88 20.23 -0.06 -5.21
N PHE A 89 20.48 -0.27 -6.50
CA PHE A 89 20.55 -1.58 -7.13
C PHE A 89 21.72 -2.41 -6.61
N ALA A 90 22.90 -1.82 -6.40
CA ALA A 90 24.02 -2.53 -5.77
C ALA A 90 23.65 -3.02 -4.37
N ARG A 91 22.86 -2.26 -3.62
CA ARG A 91 22.36 -2.66 -2.30
C ARG A 91 21.26 -3.72 -2.39
N THR A 92 20.32 -3.59 -3.34
CA THR A 92 19.24 -4.57 -3.55
C THR A 92 19.77 -5.90 -4.06
N HIS A 93 20.74 -5.89 -4.98
CA HIS A 93 21.36 -7.09 -5.55
C HIS A 93 22.18 -7.86 -4.51
N ARG A 94 22.86 -7.15 -3.60
CA ARG A 94 23.60 -7.78 -2.50
C ARG A 94 22.68 -8.38 -1.43
N ASN A 95 21.44 -7.89 -1.31
CA ASN A 95 20.43 -8.38 -0.36
C ASN A 95 19.57 -9.54 -0.89
N HIS A 96 19.58 -9.82 -2.21
CA HIS A 96 18.87 -10.96 -2.82
C HIS A 96 19.70 -12.26 -2.85
N SER A 97 20.83 -12.32 -2.13
CA SER A 97 21.63 -13.55 -2.06
C SER A 97 21.13 -14.43 -0.92
N LYS A 98 20.23 -15.39 -1.22
CA LYS A 98 19.82 -16.64 -0.51
C LYS A 98 19.51 -16.63 1.00
N ARG A 99 20.09 -15.72 1.77
CA ARG A 99 19.94 -15.53 3.23
C ARG A 99 18.64 -14.77 3.54
N PHE A 100 18.23 -13.82 2.69
CA PHE A 100 16.99 -13.06 2.92
C PHE A 100 15.72 -13.90 2.72
N GLU A 101 15.75 -14.92 1.87
CA GLU A 101 14.62 -15.84 1.66
C GLU A 101 14.33 -16.69 2.90
N LYS A 102 15.40 -17.20 3.55
CA LYS A 102 15.27 -18.03 4.76
C LYS A 102 14.94 -17.21 6.01
N TYR A 103 15.60 -16.06 6.21
CA TYR A 103 15.37 -15.22 7.40
C TYR A 103 14.18 -14.26 7.24
N GLY A 104 13.84 -13.86 6.02
CA GLY A 104 12.68 -13.02 5.73
C GLY A 104 11.37 -13.73 6.04
N THR A 105 11.26 -15.02 5.73
CA THR A 105 10.09 -15.83 6.12
C THR A 105 9.93 -15.89 7.63
N MET A 106 11.00 -16.17 8.38
CA MET A 106 10.96 -16.23 9.85
C MET A 106 10.65 -14.85 10.46
N ALA A 107 11.21 -13.77 9.91
CA ALA A 107 10.95 -12.41 10.34
C ALA A 107 9.49 -12.00 10.07
N LEU A 108 8.93 -12.38 8.92
CA LEU A 108 7.52 -12.15 8.59
C LEU A 108 6.59 -12.89 9.55
N VAL A 109 6.89 -14.17 9.85
CA VAL A 109 6.10 -14.92 10.82
C VAL A 109 6.14 -14.26 12.19
N MET A 110 7.32 -13.85 12.68
CA MET A 110 7.42 -13.17 13.97
C MET A 110 6.72 -11.79 13.98
N PHE A 111 6.80 -11.03 12.88
CA PHE A 111 6.16 -9.72 12.76
C PHE A 111 4.63 -9.82 12.67
N VAL A 112 4.10 -10.84 12.00
CA VAL A 112 2.66 -11.08 11.95
C VAL A 112 2.16 -11.68 13.27
N ALA A 113 2.94 -12.57 13.88
CA ALA A 113 2.57 -13.23 15.13
C ALA A 113 2.64 -12.31 16.36
N ILE A 114 3.53 -11.31 16.34
CA ILE A 114 3.62 -10.30 17.39
C ILE A 114 2.99 -9.02 16.82
N PRO A 115 1.72 -8.70 17.15
CA PRO A 115 1.06 -7.51 16.66
C PRO A 115 1.68 -6.30 17.36
N LEU A 116 2.82 -5.84 16.88
CA LEU A 116 3.40 -4.57 17.31
C LEU A 116 2.49 -3.45 16.76
N PRO A 117 1.93 -2.59 17.63
CA PRO A 117 1.08 -1.47 17.23
C PRO A 117 1.84 -0.41 16.43
#